data_AF-A0A7C3M7J7-F1
#
_entry.id   AF-A0A7C3M7J7-F1
#
_cell.length_a   1.000
_cell.length_b   1.000
_cell.length_c   1.000
_cell.angle_alpha   90.00
_cell.angle_beta   90.00
_cell.angle_gamma   90.00
#
_symmetry.space_group_name_H-M   'P 1'
#
loop_
_entity.id
_entity.type
_entity.pdbx_description
1 polymer ?
#
loop_
_entity_poly.entity_id
_entity_poly.type
_entity_poly.pdbx_seq_one_letter_code
_entity_poly.pdbx_strand_id
1 'polypeptide(L)'
;MFEAIFILIVLFFSIVIHEIAHGSCALLLGDDTAKREGRLTLNPIAHIDPIGTILLPFTLLILTFGHGPIFGWAKPVPINPLNFRDRKWGIVKVSLAGPLTNLLIATLFSLLAGFNFSPSMISFFRIISIYNFAWAFFNLLPLPPLDGFHILFQILPERFFYLKFFLLQYGIFILFFVIFFGLSPIFSFSHSLFNLISQFP
;
A
#
# COMPACT_ATOMS: atom_id res chain seq x y z
N MET A 1 2.91 -11.10 -21.32
CA MET A 1 1.76 -10.18 -21.43
C MET A 1 0.65 -10.51 -20.43
N PHE A 2 0.12 -11.74 -20.41
CA PHE A 2 -0.92 -12.16 -19.44
C PHE A 2 -0.52 -11.97 -17.97
N GLU A 3 0.69 -12.40 -17.59
CA GLU A 3 1.20 -12.26 -16.22
C GLU A 3 1.32 -10.80 -15.78
N ALA A 4 1.79 -9.91 -16.65
CA ALA A 4 1.89 -8.48 -16.37
C ALA A 4 0.51 -7.85 -16.13
N ILE A 5 -0.49 -8.21 -16.94
CA ILE A 5 -1.88 -7.76 -16.75
C ILE A 5 -2.42 -8.28 -15.41
N PHE A 6 -2.15 -9.54 -15.08
CA PHE A 6 -2.56 -10.12 -13.81
C PHE A 6 -1.92 -9.41 -12.61
N ILE A 7 -0.62 -9.12 -12.67
CA ILE A 7 0.09 -8.35 -11.65
C ILE A 7 -0.53 -6.96 -11.47
N LEU A 8 -0.85 -6.26 -12.56
CA LEU A 8 -1.49 -4.94 -12.49
C LEU A 8 -2.87 -5.03 -11.81
N ILE A 9 -3.66 -6.04 -12.13
CA ILE A 9 -4.95 -6.30 -11.48
C ILE A 9 -4.76 -6.56 -9.98
N VAL A 10 -3.81 -7.43 -9.61
CA VAL A 10 -3.48 -7.74 -8.22
C VAL A 10 -3.06 -6.50 -7.46
N LEU A 11 -2.12 -5.71 -8.00
CA LEU A 11 -1.66 -4.46 -7.40
C LEU A 11 -2.82 -3.48 -7.22
N PHE A 12 -3.63 -3.28 -8.25
CA PHE A 12 -4.77 -2.38 -8.19
C PHE A 12 -5.74 -2.74 -7.07
N PHE A 13 -6.19 -4.00 -7.01
CA PHE A 13 -7.09 -4.45 -5.95
C PHE A 13 -6.41 -4.43 -4.57
N SER A 14 -5.11 -4.73 -4.49
CA SER A 14 -4.36 -4.67 -3.24
C SER A 14 -4.32 -3.25 -2.67
N ILE A 15 -4.14 -2.23 -3.53
CA ILE A 15 -4.19 -0.81 -3.15
C ILE A 15 -5.62 -0.42 -2.75
N VAL A 16 -6.63 -0.79 -3.53
CA VAL A 16 -8.02 -0.42 -3.20
C VAL A 16 -8.47 -1.03 -1.87
N ILE A 17 -8.17 -2.31 -1.62
CA ILE A 17 -8.53 -2.97 -0.37
C ILE A 17 -7.76 -2.35 0.82
N HIS A 18 -6.50 -1.97 0.62
CA HIS A 18 -5.69 -1.25 1.61
C HIS A 18 -6.33 0.10 2.00
N GLU A 19 -6.71 0.90 1.01
CA GLU A 19 -7.39 2.19 1.21
C GLU A 19 -8.76 2.04 1.88
N ILE A 20 -9.54 1.03 1.48
CA ILE A 20 -10.82 0.72 2.14
C ILE A 20 -10.59 0.31 3.60
N ALA A 21 -9.51 -0.40 3.92
CA ALA A 21 -9.19 -0.77 5.29
C ALA A 21 -8.88 0.47 6.15
N HIS A 22 -8.13 1.45 5.63
CA HIS A 22 -7.95 2.73 6.30
C HIS A 22 -9.27 3.43 6.58
N GLY A 23 -10.10 3.61 5.56
CA GLY A 23 -11.39 4.29 5.69
C GLY A 23 -12.37 3.55 6.59
N SER A 24 -12.36 2.22 6.57
CA SER A 24 -13.19 1.38 7.43
C SER A 24 -12.74 1.49 8.89
N CYS A 25 -11.43 1.51 9.14
CA CYS A 25 -10.88 1.73 10.48
C CYS A 25 -11.22 3.14 10.99
N ALA A 26 -11.07 4.17 10.14
CA ALA A 26 -11.42 5.55 10.46
C ALA A 26 -12.91 5.67 10.83
N LEU A 27 -13.80 5.01 10.07
CA LEU A 27 -15.23 4.95 10.36
C LEU A 27 -15.53 4.30 11.72
N LEU A 28 -14.87 3.19 12.04
CA LEU A 28 -15.01 2.53 13.35
C LEU A 28 -14.52 3.43 14.50
N LEU A 29 -13.53 4.28 14.24
CA LEU A 29 -13.02 5.27 15.19
C LEU A 29 -13.87 6.54 15.25
N GLY A 30 -14.91 6.69 14.42
CA GLY A 30 -15.85 7.81 14.45
C GLY A 30 -15.71 8.83 13.32
N ASP A 31 -14.75 8.64 12.40
CA ASP A 31 -14.60 9.50 11.22
C ASP A 31 -15.35 8.92 10.01
N ASP A 32 -16.50 9.50 9.69
CA ASP A 32 -17.35 9.07 8.58
C ASP A 32 -17.04 9.76 7.24
N THR A 33 -15.96 10.56 7.15
CA THR A 33 -15.59 11.34 5.97
C THR A 33 -15.50 10.48 4.71
N ALA A 34 -14.70 9.40 4.76
CA ALA A 34 -14.55 8.45 3.66
C ALA A 34 -15.90 7.84 3.21
N LYS A 35 -16.79 7.55 4.17
CA LYS A 35 -18.12 6.99 3.88
C LYS A 35 -19.00 8.01 3.18
N ARG A 36 -19.04 9.26 3.66
CA ARG A 36 -19.84 10.35 3.09
C ARG A 36 -19.38 10.72 1.68
N GLU A 37 -18.08 10.62 1.40
CA GLU A 37 -17.52 10.81 0.07
C GLU A 37 -17.66 9.60 -0.88
N GLY A 38 -18.32 8.50 -0.43
CA GLY A 38 -18.51 7.30 -1.24
C GLY A 38 -17.21 6.55 -1.55
N ARG A 39 -16.19 6.71 -0.70
CA ARG A 39 -14.84 6.14 -0.89
C ARG A 39 -14.68 4.70 -0.39
N LEU A 40 -15.62 4.22 0.42
CA LEU A 40 -15.62 2.84 0.93
C LEU A 40 -16.24 1.87 -0.11
N THR A 41 -15.60 1.75 -1.27
CA THR A 41 -16.11 0.95 -2.39
C THR A 41 -14.97 0.30 -3.16
N LEU A 42 -15.20 -0.92 -3.67
CA LEU A 42 -14.28 -1.60 -4.59
C LEU A 42 -14.36 -1.04 -6.02
N ASN A 43 -15.29 -0.11 -6.30
CA ASN A 43 -15.42 0.50 -7.61
C ASN A 43 -14.14 1.31 -7.95
N PRO A 44 -13.39 0.93 -8.99
CA PRO A 44 -12.15 1.60 -9.38
C PRO A 44 -12.31 3.10 -9.60
N ILE A 45 -13.46 3.51 -10.16
CA ILE A 45 -13.76 4.88 -10.54
C ILE A 45 -13.69 5.82 -9.34
N ALA A 46 -14.08 5.34 -8.16
CA ALA A 46 -14.05 6.15 -6.94
C ALA A 46 -12.62 6.54 -6.52
N HIS A 47 -11.62 5.76 -6.93
CA HIS A 47 -10.21 5.89 -6.50
C HIS A 47 -9.31 6.55 -7.56
N ILE A 48 -9.87 6.96 -8.69
CA ILE A 48 -9.12 7.64 -9.76
C ILE A 48 -8.81 9.07 -9.33
N ASP A 49 -7.53 9.44 -9.44
CA ASP A 49 -7.08 10.84 -9.44
C ASP A 49 -6.93 11.30 -10.91
N PRO A 50 -7.68 12.31 -11.39
CA PRO A 50 -7.55 12.77 -12.78
C PRO A 50 -6.13 13.22 -13.15
N ILE A 51 -5.38 13.75 -12.19
CA ILE A 51 -3.99 14.18 -12.41
C ILE A 51 -3.07 12.97 -12.27
N GLY A 52 -3.10 12.31 -11.11
CA GLY A 52 -2.18 11.24 -10.75
C GLY A 52 -2.36 9.95 -11.54
N THR A 53 -3.61 9.59 -11.87
CA THR A 53 -3.96 8.32 -12.54
C THR A 53 -4.07 8.47 -14.06
N ILE A 54 -4.37 9.67 -14.58
CA ILE A 54 -4.62 9.89 -16.02
C ILE A 54 -3.60 10.86 -16.63
N LEU A 55 -3.60 12.13 -16.20
CA LEU A 55 -2.81 13.18 -16.85
C LEU A 55 -1.30 12.92 -16.76
N LEU A 56 -0.81 12.54 -15.59
CA LEU A 56 0.62 12.32 -15.35
C LEU A 56 1.15 11.10 -16.14
N PRO A 57 0.54 9.90 -16.08
CA PRO A 57 0.95 8.78 -16.94
C PRO A 57 0.92 9.12 -18.43
N PHE A 58 -0.12 9.82 -18.91
CA PHE A 58 -0.29 10.17 -20.31
C PHE A 58 0.75 11.17 -20.80
N THR A 59 1.03 12.20 -20.01
CA THR A 59 2.08 13.19 -20.33
C THR A 59 3.47 12.56 -20.32
N LEU A 60 3.78 11.70 -19.34
CA LEU A 60 5.03 10.95 -19.31
C LEU A 60 5.19 10.03 -20.52
N LEU A 61 4.11 9.37 -20.95
CA LEU A 61 4.11 8.53 -22.15
C LEU A 61 4.49 9.34 -23.40
N ILE A 62 3.89 10.53 -23.58
CA ILE A 62 4.18 11.42 -24.72
C ILE A 62 5.62 11.93 -24.66
N LEU A 63 6.04 12.47 -23.52
CA LEU A 63 7.35 13.12 -23.36
C LEU A 63 8.52 12.13 -23.49
N THR A 64 8.30 10.87 -23.14
CA THR A 64 9.33 9.84 -23.19
C THR A 64 9.25 8.96 -24.43
N PHE A 65 8.37 9.30 -25.38
CA PHE A 65 8.06 8.47 -26.55
C PHE A 65 7.76 7.01 -26.20
N GLY A 66 7.16 6.77 -25.04
CA GLY A 66 6.85 5.43 -24.54
C GLY A 66 8.03 4.61 -24.01
N HIS A 67 9.23 5.20 -23.90
CA HIS A 67 10.44 4.50 -23.45
C HIS A 67 10.85 4.85 -22.01
N GLY A 68 10.19 5.81 -21.38
CA GLY A 68 10.51 6.24 -20.01
C GLY A 68 9.60 5.60 -18.96
N PRO A 69 9.99 5.70 -17.68
CA PRO A 69 9.20 5.15 -16.59
C PRO A 69 7.88 5.92 -16.44
N ILE A 70 6.77 5.18 -16.44
CA ILE A 70 5.43 5.73 -16.25
C ILE A 70 5.11 5.69 -14.76
N PHE A 71 4.82 6.85 -14.18
CA PHE A 71 4.42 6.97 -12.78
C PHE A 71 3.01 7.51 -12.67
N GLY A 72 2.28 7.03 -11.67
CA GLY A 72 0.96 7.52 -11.29
C GLY A 72 0.60 7.09 -9.88
N TRP A 73 -0.37 7.78 -9.28
CA TRP A 73 -0.92 7.43 -7.98
C TRP A 73 -2.45 7.39 -8.04
N ALA A 74 -3.03 6.59 -7.13
CA ALA A 74 -4.46 6.59 -6.88
C ALA A 74 -4.81 7.71 -5.89
N LYS A 75 -6.07 8.15 -5.90
CA LYS A 75 -6.56 9.13 -4.94
C LYS A 75 -6.77 8.47 -3.57
N PRO A 76 -6.02 8.84 -2.52
CA PRO A 76 -6.13 8.20 -1.22
C PRO A 76 -7.47 8.49 -0.56
N VAL A 77 -7.87 7.63 0.38
CA VAL A 77 -9.11 7.80 1.13
C VAL A 77 -8.97 8.95 2.14
N PRO A 78 -9.92 9.91 2.15
CA PRO A 78 -9.85 11.05 3.05
C PRO A 78 -10.10 10.62 4.49
N ILE A 79 -9.22 11.07 5.37
CA ILE A 79 -9.28 10.81 6.80
C ILE A 79 -9.18 12.13 7.55
N ASN A 80 -10.05 12.33 8.53
CA ASN A 80 -10.02 13.46 9.45
C ASN A 80 -9.76 12.97 10.89
N PRO A 81 -8.49 13.04 11.37
CA PRO A 81 -8.14 12.60 12.71
C PRO A 81 -8.85 13.34 13.85
N LEU A 82 -9.40 14.54 13.60
CA LEU A 82 -10.13 15.32 14.61
C LEU A 82 -11.45 14.65 15.02
N ASN A 83 -12.01 13.82 14.15
CA ASN A 83 -13.24 13.07 14.37
C ASN A 83 -13.02 11.75 15.14
N PHE A 84 -11.76 11.34 15.36
CA PHE A 84 -11.49 10.10 16.07
C PHE A 84 -11.88 10.18 17.54
N ARG A 85 -12.59 9.16 18.01
CA ARG A 85 -12.87 8.91 19.44
C ARG A 85 -11.57 8.71 20.21
N ASP A 86 -10.62 7.98 19.63
CA ASP A 86 -9.27 7.81 20.16
C ASP A 86 -8.30 8.76 19.45
N ARG A 87 -8.15 9.97 19.99
CA ARG A 87 -7.26 10.98 19.41
C ARG A 87 -5.77 10.68 19.57
N LYS A 88 -5.41 9.85 20.56
CA LYS A 88 -4.01 9.55 20.85
C LYS A 88 -3.47 8.46 19.94
N TRP A 89 -4.24 7.39 19.73
CA TRP A 89 -3.79 6.22 18.96
C TRP A 89 -4.59 5.96 17.69
N GLY A 90 -5.62 6.77 17.41
CA GLY A 90 -6.44 6.62 16.21
C GLY A 90 -5.63 6.66 14.93
N ILE A 91 -4.66 7.59 14.82
CA ILE A 91 -3.78 7.69 13.64
C ILE A 91 -3.00 6.38 13.44
N VAL A 92 -2.40 5.82 14.49
CA VAL A 92 -1.64 4.55 14.41
C VAL A 92 -2.54 3.39 14.01
N LYS A 93 -3.74 3.30 14.59
CA LYS A 93 -4.71 2.25 14.26
C LYS A 93 -5.12 2.32 12.79
N VAL A 94 -5.45 3.52 12.30
CA VAL A 94 -5.80 3.72 10.90
C VAL A 94 -4.62 3.42 10.01
N SER A 95 -3.43 3.98 10.25
CA SER A 95 -2.23 3.72 9.44
C SER A 95 -1.79 2.25 9.44
N LEU A 96 -2.08 1.48 10.49
CA LEU A 96 -1.83 0.03 10.48
C LEU A 96 -2.90 -0.77 9.71
N ALA A 97 -4.12 -0.25 9.56
CA ALA A 97 -5.22 -1.00 8.97
C ALA A 97 -4.95 -1.44 7.53
N GLY A 98 -4.38 -0.56 6.70
CA GLY A 98 -3.96 -0.87 5.33
C GLY A 98 -2.91 -1.99 5.30
N PRO A 99 -1.69 -1.78 5.86
CA PRO A 99 -0.62 -2.76 5.85
C PRO A 99 -1.03 -4.11 6.45
N LEU A 100 -1.76 -4.12 7.57
CA LEU A 100 -2.26 -5.36 8.17
C LEU A 100 -3.21 -6.11 7.23
N THR A 101 -4.07 -5.41 6.49
CA THR A 101 -4.97 -6.05 5.53
C THR A 101 -4.19 -6.74 4.41
N ASN A 102 -3.16 -6.08 3.85
CA ASN A 102 -2.31 -6.72 2.85
C ASN A 102 -1.51 -7.89 3.45
N LEU A 103 -0.98 -7.78 4.67
CA LEU A 103 -0.31 -8.91 5.35
C LEU A 103 -1.26 -10.10 5.53
N LEU A 104 -2.52 -9.86 5.89
CA LEU A 104 -3.55 -10.90 6.02
C LEU A 104 -3.83 -11.57 4.67
N ILE A 105 -4.03 -10.79 3.61
CA ILE A 105 -4.23 -11.31 2.24
C ILE A 105 -3.01 -12.15 1.83
N ALA A 106 -1.81 -11.61 2.02
CA ALA A 106 -0.58 -12.29 1.63
C ALA A 106 -0.39 -13.62 2.37
N THR A 107 -0.64 -13.62 3.68
CA THR A 107 -0.54 -14.82 4.51
C THR A 107 -1.57 -15.87 4.08
N LEU A 108 -2.82 -15.47 3.85
CA LEU A 108 -3.88 -16.36 3.39
C LEU A 108 -3.50 -17.05 2.07
N PHE A 109 -3.07 -16.30 1.06
CA PHE A 109 -2.69 -16.87 -0.24
C PHE A 109 -1.40 -17.70 -0.16
N SER A 110 -0.48 -17.38 0.76
CA SER A 110 0.70 -18.21 1.01
C SER A 110 0.34 -19.57 1.61
N LEU A 111 -0.59 -19.59 2.58
CA LEU A 111 -1.10 -20.84 3.16
C LEU A 111 -1.86 -21.66 2.10
N LEU A 112 -2.70 -21.02 1.28
CA LEU A 112 -3.38 -21.70 0.18
C LEU A 112 -2.40 -22.36 -0.79
N ALA A 113 -1.22 -21.79 -1.01
CA ALA A 113 -0.21 -22.35 -1.90
C ALA A 113 0.47 -23.63 -1.39
N GLY A 114 0.37 -23.98 -0.10
CA GLY A 114 0.93 -25.23 0.43
C GLY A 114 0.05 -26.47 0.20
N PHE A 115 -1.23 -26.28 -0.13
CA PHE A 115 -2.12 -27.39 -0.45
C PHE A 115 -1.89 -27.96 -1.86
N ASN A 116 -2.47 -29.15 -2.11
CA ASN A 116 -2.40 -29.85 -3.39
C ASN A 116 -3.22 -29.17 -4.51
N PHE A 117 -2.71 -28.07 -5.03
CA PHE A 117 -3.26 -27.35 -6.19
C PHE A 117 -2.38 -27.51 -7.43
N SER A 118 -2.94 -27.14 -8.60
CA SER A 118 -2.16 -27.16 -9.84
C SER A 118 -0.99 -26.16 -9.77
N PRO A 119 0.13 -26.41 -10.47
CA PRO A 119 1.25 -25.47 -10.52
C PRO A 119 0.87 -24.06 -10.99
N SER A 120 -0.11 -23.97 -11.91
CA SER A 120 -0.64 -22.69 -12.38
C SER A 120 -1.36 -21.92 -11.27
N MET A 121 -2.14 -22.60 -10.44
CA MET A 121 -2.87 -21.95 -9.34
C MET A 121 -1.92 -21.54 -8.21
N ILE A 122 -0.92 -22.36 -7.89
CA ILE A 122 0.16 -22.00 -6.95
C ILE A 122 0.88 -20.74 -7.45
N SER A 123 1.14 -20.63 -8.76
CA SER A 123 1.76 -19.43 -9.34
C SER A 123 0.88 -18.17 -9.14
N PHE A 124 -0.44 -18.28 -9.26
CA PHE A 124 -1.33 -17.15 -8.98
C PHE A 124 -1.32 -16.75 -7.51
N PHE A 125 -1.41 -17.73 -6.60
CA PHE A 125 -1.35 -17.46 -5.16
C PHE A 125 -0.03 -16.83 -4.75
N ARG A 126 1.07 -17.30 -5.35
CA ARG A 126 2.41 -16.72 -5.18
C ARG A 126 2.45 -15.25 -5.58
N ILE A 127 1.94 -14.90 -6.76
CA ILE A 127 1.88 -13.51 -7.22
C ILE A 127 1.05 -12.66 -6.25
N ILE A 128 -0.17 -13.09 -5.91
CA ILE A 128 -1.04 -12.35 -4.98
C ILE A 128 -0.33 -12.12 -3.64
N SER A 129 0.31 -13.15 -3.11
CA SER A 129 1.02 -13.07 -1.83
C SER A 129 2.20 -12.11 -1.87
N ILE A 130 3.12 -12.28 -2.81
CA ILE A 130 4.36 -11.49 -2.86
C ILE A 130 4.06 -10.01 -3.00
N TYR A 131 3.12 -9.64 -3.88
CA TYR A 131 2.78 -8.24 -4.10
C TYR A 131 2.05 -7.62 -2.90
N ASN A 132 1.22 -8.39 -2.18
CA ASN A 132 0.61 -7.90 -0.94
C ASN A 132 1.63 -7.76 0.20
N PHE A 133 2.56 -8.71 0.38
CA PHE A 133 3.66 -8.57 1.32
C PHE A 133 4.53 -7.36 0.98
N ALA A 134 4.94 -7.23 -0.29
CA ALA A 134 5.77 -6.12 -0.73
C ALA A 134 5.07 -4.77 -0.52
N TRP A 135 3.78 -4.67 -0.86
CA TRP A 135 2.98 -3.46 -0.64
C TRP A 135 2.85 -3.11 0.85
N ALA A 136 2.65 -4.11 1.71
CA ALA A 136 2.60 -3.91 3.16
C ALA A 136 3.93 -3.39 3.72
N PHE A 137 5.05 -4.05 3.39
CA PHE A 137 6.37 -3.66 3.88
C PHE A 137 6.81 -2.31 3.33
N PHE A 138 6.49 -2.03 2.07
CA PHE A 138 6.72 -0.72 1.49
C PHE A 138 5.97 0.36 2.28
N ASN A 139 4.67 0.19 2.53
CA ASN A 139 3.90 1.18 3.29
C ASN A 139 4.33 1.31 4.76
N LEU A 140 4.97 0.30 5.34
CA LEU A 140 5.54 0.38 6.70
C LEU A 140 6.88 1.11 6.76
N LEU A 141 7.46 1.52 5.62
CA LEU A 141 8.66 2.35 5.63
C LEU A 141 8.38 3.71 6.30
N PRO A 142 9.32 4.23 7.11
CA PRO A 142 9.13 5.48 7.85
C PRO A 142 9.36 6.73 6.97
N LEU A 143 8.76 6.77 5.78
CA LEU A 143 8.92 7.87 4.83
C LEU A 143 7.55 8.44 4.46
N PRO A 144 7.36 9.77 4.45
CA PRO A 144 6.12 10.33 3.95
C PRO A 144 5.99 10.10 2.44
N PRO A 145 4.78 9.84 1.91
CA PRO A 145 3.48 9.85 2.61
C PRO A 145 3.03 8.49 3.17
N LEU A 146 3.93 7.52 3.33
CA LEU A 146 3.60 6.14 3.69
C LEU A 146 3.10 5.99 5.13
N ASP A 147 2.33 4.94 5.41
CA ASP A 147 1.76 4.66 6.73
C ASP A 147 2.79 4.60 7.86
N GLY A 148 3.94 3.99 7.58
CA GLY A 148 5.04 3.83 8.52
C GLY A 148 5.52 5.16 9.08
N PHE A 149 5.46 6.24 8.30
CA PHE A 149 5.79 7.59 8.76
C PHE A 149 4.82 8.05 9.87
N HIS A 150 3.52 7.88 9.65
CA HIS A 150 2.50 8.28 10.62
C HIS A 150 2.57 7.45 11.90
N ILE A 151 2.81 6.13 11.77
CA ILE A 151 3.00 5.23 12.91
C ILE A 151 4.23 5.66 13.71
N LEU A 152 5.35 5.85 13.03
CA LEU A 152 6.63 6.18 13.65
C LEU A 152 6.53 7.48 14.45
N PHE A 153 6.07 8.58 13.83
CA PHE A 153 6.03 9.89 14.48
C PHE A 153 4.88 10.10 15.48
N GLN A 154 3.94 9.15 15.57
CA GLN A 154 2.98 9.11 16.67
C GLN A 154 3.58 8.45 17.93
N ILE A 155 4.55 7.54 17.75
CA ILE A 155 5.20 6.80 18.84
C ILE A 155 6.44 7.54 19.36
N LEU A 156 7.19 8.20 18.46
CA LEU A 156 8.44 8.86 18.83
C LEU A 156 8.21 10.09 19.71
N PRO A 157 9.09 10.32 20.72
CA PRO A 157 9.06 11.53 21.52
C PRO A 157 9.35 12.79 20.68
N GLU A 158 8.87 13.94 21.14
CA GLU A 158 9.04 15.24 20.47
C GLU A 158 10.50 15.64 20.20
N ARG A 159 11.47 15.05 20.91
CA ARG A 159 12.91 15.28 20.67
C ARG A 159 13.35 14.99 19.23
N PHE A 160 12.59 14.19 18.49
CA PHE A 160 12.85 13.87 17.07
C PHE A 160 12.15 14.82 16.09
N PHE A 161 11.69 15.99 16.56
CA PHE A 161 11.05 17.01 15.74
C PHE A 161 11.86 17.35 14.47
N TYR A 162 13.16 17.61 14.60
CA TYR A 162 14.01 17.94 13.45
C TYR A 162 14.08 16.80 12.42
N LEU A 163 14.09 15.54 12.86
CA LEU A 163 14.03 14.39 11.97
C LEU A 163 12.69 14.33 11.22
N LYS A 164 11.58 14.63 11.90
CA LYS A 164 10.24 14.71 11.29
C LYS A 164 10.21 15.75 10.17
N PHE A 165 10.71 16.96 10.44
CA PHE A 165 10.74 18.04 9.44
C PHE A 165 11.66 17.71 8.27
N PHE A 166 12.84 17.14 8.53
CA PHE A 166 13.74 16.67 7.49
C PHE A 166 13.04 15.64 6.57
N LEU A 167 12.36 14.65 7.16
CA LEU A 167 11.64 13.64 6.37
C LEU A 167 10.42 14.23 5.65
N LEU A 168 9.70 15.21 6.22
CA LEU A 168 8.62 15.89 5.50
C LEU A 168 9.13 16.68 4.28
N GLN A 169 10.31 17.30 4.40
CA GLN A 169 10.90 18.11 3.32
C GLN A 169 11.57 17.25 2.24
N TYR A 170 12.34 16.23 2.64
CA TYR A 170 13.17 15.44 1.73
C TYR A 170 12.64 14.02 1.49
N GLY A 171 11.60 13.59 2.21
CA GLY A 171 11.10 12.23 2.20
C GLY A 171 10.64 11.75 0.84
N ILE A 172 10.09 12.63 0.01
CA ILE A 172 9.71 12.27 -1.37
C ILE A 172 10.93 11.89 -2.23
N PHE A 173 12.07 12.55 -2.07
CA PHE A 173 13.30 12.22 -2.78
C PHE A 173 13.89 10.91 -2.27
N ILE A 174 13.84 10.69 -0.95
CA ILE A 174 14.25 9.42 -0.33
C ILE A 174 13.33 8.29 -0.81
N LEU A 175 12.03 8.55 -0.91
CA LEU A 175 11.05 7.59 -1.41
C LEU A 175 11.35 7.19 -2.86
N PHE A 176 11.63 8.15 -3.75
CA PHE A 176 12.05 7.83 -5.11
C PHE A 176 13.33 6.99 -5.12
N PHE A 177 14.33 7.36 -4.32
CA PHE A 177 15.54 6.54 -4.19
C PHE A 177 15.23 5.10 -3.77
N VAL A 178 14.33 4.90 -2.80
CA VAL A 178 13.89 3.56 -2.39
C VAL A 178 13.13 2.84 -3.50
N ILE A 179 12.29 3.53 -4.28
CA ILE A 179 11.56 2.93 -5.41
C ILE A 179 12.53 2.41 -6.48
N PHE A 180 13.60 3.16 -6.80
CA PHE A 180 14.55 2.75 -7.83
C PHE A 180 15.59 1.73 -7.34
N PHE A 181 16.04 1.83 -6.08
CA PHE A 181 17.18 1.05 -5.58
C PHE A 181 16.85 0.13 -4.41
N GLY A 182 15.76 0.38 -3.68
CA GLY A 182 15.39 -0.29 -2.43
C GLY A 182 14.26 -1.31 -2.53
N LEU A 183 13.62 -1.50 -3.68
CA LEU A 183 12.52 -2.48 -3.81
C LEU A 183 13.02 -3.93 -3.83
N SER A 184 14.20 -4.19 -4.40
CA SER A 184 14.77 -5.55 -4.49
C SER A 184 14.80 -6.31 -3.15
N PRO A 185 15.33 -5.76 -2.05
CA PRO A 185 15.33 -6.44 -0.75
C PRO A 185 13.91 -6.68 -0.21
N ILE A 186 12.97 -5.75 -0.44
CA ILE A 186 11.57 -5.91 -0.03
C ILE A 186 10.95 -7.12 -0.73
N PHE A 187 11.09 -7.22 -2.05
CA PHE A 187 10.59 -8.36 -2.81
C PHE A 187 11.29 -9.67 -2.43
N SER A 188 12.61 -9.65 -2.21
CA SER A 188 13.36 -10.82 -1.75
C SER A 188 12.86 -11.34 -0.40
N PHE A 189 12.57 -10.43 0.53
CA PHE A 189 11.99 -10.77 1.82
C PHE A 189 10.56 -11.34 1.67
N SER A 190 9.72 -10.71 0.84
CA SER A 190 8.37 -11.22 0.51
C SER A 190 8.40 -12.62 -0.10
N HIS A 191 9.35 -12.91 -0.98
CA HIS A 191 9.57 -14.25 -1.53
C HIS A 191 9.95 -15.27 -0.45
N SER A 192 10.83 -14.88 0.46
CA SER A 192 11.29 -15.74 1.56
C SER A 192 10.13 -16.09 2.50
N LEU A 193 9.30 -15.11 2.83
CA LEU A 193 8.09 -15.32 3.64
C LEU A 193 7.06 -16.20 2.94
N PHE A 194 6.80 -15.98 1.65
CA PHE A 194 5.90 -16.85 0.88
C PHE A 194 6.37 -18.31 0.94
N ASN A 195 7.65 -18.56 0.64
CA ASN A 195 8.22 -19.90 0.63
C ASN A 195 8.19 -20.56 2.02
N LEU A 196 8.37 -19.78 3.09
CA LEU A 196 8.28 -20.26 4.46
C LEU A 196 6.84 -20.63 4.82
N ILE A 197 5.87 -19.75 4.54
CA ILE A 197 4.47 -19.94 4.92
C ILE A 197 3.81 -21.07 4.12
N SER A 198 4.18 -21.23 2.84
CA SER A 198 3.63 -22.28 1.99
C SER A 198 4.09 -23.70 2.35
N GLN A 199 4.99 -23.88 3.33
CA GLN A 199 5.46 -25.19 3.79
C GLN A 199 4.66 -25.74 4.98
N PHE A 200 3.80 -24.93 5.61
CA PHE A 200 3.08 -25.33 6.83
C PHE A 200 1.86 -26.23 6.61
N PRO A 201 0.97 -25.97 5.63
CA PRO A 201 -0.15 -26.85 5.33
C PRO A 201 0.25 -28.02 4.43
#